data_AF-A0AAV8WUR8-F1
#
_entry.id   AF-A0AAV8WUR8-F1
#
_cell.length_a   1.000
_cell.length_b   1.000
_cell.length_c   1.000
_cell.angle_alpha   90.00
_cell.angle_beta   90.00
_cell.angle_gamma   90.00
#
_symmetry.space_group_name_H-M   'P 1'
#
loop_
_entity.id
_entity.type
_entity.pdbx_description
1 polymer ?
#
loop_
_entity_poly.entity_id
_entity_poly.type
_entity_poly.pdbx_seq_one_letter_code
_entity_poly.pdbx_strand_id
1 'polypeptide(L)'
;MSDLVEIKSGDVVPADIRLIESQNLKVDNSAITGESYPINRGPDCTDIDPLETINLAFYSTSVLQGSGTGIVIKCGDDTVIG
;
A
#
# COMPACT_ATOMS: atom_id res chain seq x y z
N MET A 1 -12.93 7.48 -8.83
CA MET A 1 -12.08 7.38 -10.04
C MET A 1 -11.09 6.26 -9.76
N SER A 2 -10.86 5.34 -10.69
CA SER A 2 -9.89 4.26 -10.51
C SER A 2 -8.69 4.56 -11.39
N ASP A 3 -7.72 5.23 -10.81
CA ASP A 3 -6.50 5.64 -11.49
C ASP A 3 -5.41 4.60 -11.26
N LEU A 4 -4.51 4.47 -12.25
CA LEU A 4 -3.30 3.68 -12.12
C LEU A 4 -2.23 4.53 -11.43
N VAL A 5 -1.62 3.98 -10.39
CA VAL A 5 -0.58 4.65 -9.61
C VAL A 5 0.66 3.77 -9.55
N GLU A 6 1.82 4.38 -9.78
CA GLU A 6 3.12 3.78 -9.52
C GLU A 6 3.70 4.38 -8.24
N ILE A 7 4.26 3.53 -7.39
CA ILE A 7 4.95 3.90 -6.16
C ILE A 7 6.35 3.29 -6.14
N LYS A 8 7.31 4.00 -5.56
CA LYS A 8 8.69 3.54 -5.40
C LYS A 8 9.28 3.97 -4.07
N SER A 9 10.42 3.38 -3.73
CA SER A 9 11.20 3.71 -2.53
C SER A 9 11.34 5.23 -2.32
N GLY A 10 10.97 5.69 -1.12
CA GLY A 10 10.96 7.10 -0.74
C GLY A 10 9.61 7.80 -0.94
N ASP A 11 8.66 7.21 -1.67
CA ASP A 11 7.33 7.76 -1.83
C ASP A 11 6.46 7.51 -0.58
N VAL A 12 5.51 8.41 -0.37
CA VAL A 12 4.35 8.15 0.51
C VAL A 12 3.20 7.72 -0.38
N VAL A 13 2.51 6.65 0.01
CA VAL A 13 1.41 6.11 -0.77
C VAL A 13 0.24 7.12 -0.79
N PRO A 14 -0.24 7.55 -1.98
CA PRO A 14 -1.14 8.70 -2.12
C PRO A 14 -2.62 8.39 -1.88
N ALA A 15 -2.99 7.11 -1.83
CA ALA A 15 -4.36 6.62 -1.69
C ALA A 15 -4.33 5.14 -1.25
N ASP A 16 -5.46 4.54 -0.90
CA ASP A 16 -5.47 3.07 -0.77
C ASP A 16 -5.46 2.46 -2.17
N ILE A 17 -4.47 1.62 -2.44
CA ILE A 17 -4.23 1.01 -3.75
C ILE A 17 -4.20 -0.51 -3.65
N ARG A 18 -4.81 -1.17 -4.64
CA ARG A 18 -4.71 -2.60 -4.88
C ARG A 18 -3.56 -2.86 -5.85
N LEU A 19 -2.52 -3.56 -5.39
CA LEU A 19 -1.33 -3.84 -6.19
C LEU A 19 -1.60 -4.85 -7.29
N ILE A 20 -1.19 -4.53 -8.51
CA ILE A 20 -1.26 -5.45 -9.65
C ILE A 20 0.13 -5.93 -10.07
N GLU A 21 1.18 -5.19 -9.70
CA GLU A 21 2.58 -5.57 -9.88
C GLU A 21 3.42 -5.07 -8.70
N SER A 22 4.48 -5.81 -8.32
CA SER A 22 5.46 -5.34 -7.35
C SER A 22 6.86 -5.91 -7.63
N GLN A 23 7.89 -5.17 -7.24
CA GLN A 23 9.30 -5.57 -7.32
C GLN A 23 10.00 -5.27 -5.99
N ASN A 24 10.15 -6.30 -5.14
CA ASN A 24 10.73 -6.19 -3.80
C ASN A 24 10.12 -5.04 -2.96
N LEU A 25 8.83 -4.79 -3.15
CA LEU A 25 8.12 -3.69 -2.51
C LEU A 25 8.00 -3.95 -1.01
N LYS A 26 8.47 -3.01 -0.20
CA LYS A 26 8.26 -2.98 1.24
C LYS A 26 7.72 -1.63 1.68
N VAL A 27 6.76 -1.66 2.58
CA VAL A 27 6.14 -0.45 3.13
C VAL A 27 6.23 -0.43 4.66
N ASP A 28 6.20 0.77 5.22
CA ASP A 28 6.00 1.03 6.64
C ASP A 28 4.55 1.41 6.90
N ASN A 29 3.87 0.55 7.67
CA ASN A 29 2.47 0.72 8.07
C ASN A 29 2.31 1.42 9.43
N SER A 30 3.37 1.99 10.00
CA SER A 30 3.34 2.69 11.30
C SER A 30 2.26 3.77 11.39
N ALA A 31 1.89 4.39 10.28
CA ALA A 31 0.79 5.35 10.20
C ALA A 31 -0.59 4.76 10.56
N ILE A 32 -0.76 3.44 10.47
CA ILE A 32 -2.02 2.72 10.71
C ILE A 32 -1.94 1.93 12.01
N THR A 33 -0.88 1.15 12.19
CA THR A 33 -0.75 0.21 13.30
C THR A 33 -0.06 0.83 14.53
N GLY A 34 0.66 1.93 14.33
CA GLY A 34 1.56 2.49 15.34
C GLY A 34 2.90 1.73 15.47
N GLU A 35 3.08 0.65 14.70
CA GLU A 35 4.27 -0.19 14.75
C GLU A 35 5.09 -0.06 13.46
N SER A 36 6.37 0.29 13.59
CA SER A 36 7.28 0.51 12.46
C SER A 36 8.05 -0.77 12.11
N TYR A 37 7.37 -1.71 11.46
CA TYR A 37 8.00 -2.91 10.89
C TYR A 37 7.80 -2.96 9.37
N PRO A 38 8.87 -3.19 8.57
CA PRO A 38 8.73 -3.32 7.12
C PRO A 38 7.86 -4.51 6.71
N ILE A 39 6.81 -4.26 5.94
CA ILE A 39 5.90 -5.29 5.43
C ILE A 39 6.13 -5.48 3.93
N ASN A 40 6.29 -6.73 3.48
CA ASN A 40 6.39 -7.06 2.06
C ASN A 40 5.04 -6.89 1.37
N ARG A 41 5.06 -6.38 0.14
CA ARG A 41 3.85 -6.15 -0.65
C ARG A 41 3.93 -6.83 -2.02
N GLY A 42 2.81 -7.37 -2.48
CA GLY A 42 2.72 -8.21 -3.67
C GLY A 42 1.36 -8.14 -4.37
N PRO A 43 1.21 -8.64 -5.59
CA PRO A 43 -0.10 -8.60 -6.27
C PRO A 43 -1.09 -9.65 -5.73
N ASP A 44 -0.62 -10.68 -5.03
CA ASP A 44 -1.43 -11.83 -4.62
C ASP A 44 -2.18 -11.60 -3.30
N CYS A 45 -3.47 -11.91 -3.27
CA CYS A 45 -4.26 -11.88 -2.04
C CYS A 45 -3.83 -13.00 -1.10
N THR A 46 -3.34 -12.66 0.08
CA THR A 46 -2.84 -13.64 1.07
C THR A 46 -3.76 -13.82 2.27
N ASP A 47 -4.60 -12.83 2.56
CA ASP A 47 -5.52 -12.86 3.69
C ASP A 47 -6.87 -12.22 3.32
N ILE A 48 -7.91 -12.50 4.11
CA ILE A 48 -9.22 -11.87 4.01
C ILE A 48 -9.25 -10.51 4.74
N ASP A 49 -8.43 -10.34 5.78
CA ASP A 49 -8.26 -9.07 6.46
C ASP A 49 -7.46 -8.11 5.55
N PRO A 50 -8.02 -6.93 5.20
CA PRO A 50 -7.32 -5.94 4.40
C PRO A 50 -5.96 -5.53 4.98
N LEU A 51 -5.84 -5.42 6.32
CA LEU A 51 -4.61 -4.96 6.95
C LEU A 51 -3.48 -6.00 6.89
N GLU A 52 -3.84 -7.27 6.88
CA GLU A 52 -2.89 -8.41 6.85
C GLU A 52 -2.55 -8.89 5.44
N THR A 53 -3.43 -8.69 4.46
CA THR A 53 -3.13 -9.07 3.07
C THR A 53 -2.00 -8.22 2.47
N ILE A 54 -1.08 -8.85 1.74
CA ILE A 54 0.08 -8.16 1.16
C ILE A 54 -0.27 -7.31 -0.07
N ASN A 55 -1.51 -7.38 -0.52
CA ASN A 55 -1.94 -6.97 -1.85
C ASN A 55 -2.58 -5.59 -1.92
N LEU A 56 -2.57 -4.91 -0.78
CA LEU A 56 -2.98 -3.54 -0.58
C LEU A 56 -1.79 -2.71 -0.07
N ALA A 57 -1.68 -1.47 -0.54
CA ALA A 57 -0.87 -0.46 0.09
C ALA A 57 -1.78 0.72 0.45
N PHE A 58 -1.54 1.34 1.59
CA PHE A 58 -2.51 2.22 2.23
C PHE A 58 -2.05 3.65 2.21
N TYR A 59 -3.00 4.58 2.15
CA TYR A 59 -2.73 6.00 2.25
C TYR A 59 -1.83 6.33 3.45
N SER A 60 -0.91 7.29 3.29
CA SER A 60 0.03 7.76 4.31
C SER A 60 1.05 6.73 4.82
N THR A 61 1.11 5.52 4.25
CA THR A 61 2.21 4.58 4.50
C THR A 61 3.42 4.94 3.64
N SER A 62 4.63 4.64 4.13
CA SER A 62 5.87 5.00 3.45
C SER A 62 6.47 3.82 2.71
N VAL A 63 6.91 4.01 1.47
CA VAL A 63 7.60 2.97 0.70
C VAL A 63 9.08 2.94 1.08
N LEU A 64 9.51 1.87 1.73
CA LEU A 64 10.87 1.72 2.24
C LEU A 64 11.83 1.14 1.20
N GLN A 65 11.33 0.28 0.32
CA GLN A 65 12.15 -0.42 -0.67
C GLN A 65 11.30 -0.85 -1.87
N GLY A 66 11.92 -0.91 -3.05
CA GLY A 66 11.31 -1.48 -4.25
C GLY A 66 10.35 -0.53 -4.96
N SER A 67 9.50 -1.11 -5.79
CA SER A 67 8.44 -0.40 -6.50
C SER A 67 7.20 -1.28 -6.68
N GLY A 68 6.07 -0.65 -6.98
CA GLY A 68 4.85 -1.35 -7.33
C GLY A 68 3.89 -0.47 -8.11
N THR A 69 3.00 -1.15 -8.82
CA THR A 69 1.94 -0.53 -9.61
C THR A 69 0.61 -1.04 -9.07
N GLY A 70 -0.34 -0.13 -8.87
CA GLY A 70 -1.64 -0.46 -8.31
C GLY A 70 -2.77 0.39 -8.86
N ILE A 71 -3.99 -0.08 -8.62
CA ILE A 71 -5.22 0.63 -8.94
C ILE A 71 -5.74 1.26 -7.66
N VAL A 72 -6.07 2.54 -7.72
CA VAL A 72 -6.72 3.27 -6.62
C VAL A 72 -8.10 2.67 -6.33
N ILE A 73 -8.31 2.29 -5.08
CA ILE A 73 -9.59 1.73 -4.59
C ILE A 73 -10.32 2.68 -3.65
N LYS A 74 -9.61 3.53 -2.90
CA LYS A 74 -10.20 4.54 -1.99
C LYS A 74 -9.32 5.78 -1.92
N CYS A 75 -9.93 6.97 -1.80
CA CYS A 75 -9.25 8.26 -1.72
C CYS A 75 -9.88 9.15 -0.64
N GLY A 76 -9.10 10.09 -0.10
CA GLY A 76 -9.60 11.07 0.87
C GLY A 76 -10.16 10.42 2.12
N ASP A 77 -11.32 10.89 2.56
CA ASP A 77 -12.03 10.46 3.77
C ASP A 77 -12.51 8.98 3.70
N ASP A 78 -12.46 8.34 2.53
CA ASP A 78 -12.85 6.93 2.37
C ASP A 78 -11.68 5.95 2.61
N THR A 79 -10.45 6.46 2.74
CA THR A 79 -9.24 5.65 3.00
C THR A 79 -9.27 5.02 4.39
N VAL A 80 -8.39 4.06 4.67
CA VAL A 80 -8.32 3.43 6.00
C VAL A 80 -8.01 4.42 7.13
N ILE A 81 -7.31 5.53 6.83
CA ILE A 81 -6.91 6.55 7.82
C ILE A 81 -7.85 7.78 7.78
N GLY A 82 -8.58 7.98 6.68
CA GLY A 82 -9.46 9.13 6.43
C GLY A 82 -10.68 9.18 7.33
#